data_AF-A0A317EMJ2-F1
#
_entry.id   AF-A0A317EMJ2-F1
#
_cell.length_a   1.000
_cell.length_b   1.000
_cell.length_c   1.000
_cell.angle_alpha   90.00
_cell.angle_beta   90.00
_cell.angle_gamma   90.00
#
_symmetry.space_group_name_H-M   'P 1'
#
loop_
_entity.id
_entity.type
_entity.pdbx_description
1 polymer ?
#
loop_
_entity_poly.entity_id
_entity_poly.type
_entity_poly.pdbx_seq_one_letter_code
_entity_poly.pdbx_strand_id
1 'polypeptide(L)' 'MNALLTFLKNFFLASGIIWVLAALSIITFGLNFQRQEIIITLILPLAYAIVRIFDQSKNTAN' A
#
# COMPACT_ATOMS: atom_id res chain seq x y z
N MET A 1 -2.21 -18.55 -9.64
CA MET A 1 -1.76 -17.97 -8.35
C MET A 1 -2.99 -17.48 -7.61
N ASN A 2 -3.18 -17.80 -6.32
CA ASN A 2 -4.43 -17.48 -5.62
C ASN A 2 -4.62 -15.95 -5.55
N ALA A 3 -5.80 -15.42 -5.92
CA ALA A 3 -6.05 -13.99 -5.97
C ALA A 3 -5.79 -13.30 -4.61
N LEU A 4 -6.16 -13.99 -3.52
CA LEU A 4 -5.88 -13.57 -2.15
C LEU A 4 -4.38 -13.42 -1.85
N LEU A 5 -3.56 -14.37 -2.29
CA LEU A 5 -2.11 -14.34 -2.10
C LEU A 5 -1.47 -13.15 -2.83
N THR A 6 -1.99 -12.84 -4.03
CA THR A 6 -1.52 -11.73 -4.84
C THR A 6 -1.94 -10.39 -4.24
N PHE A 7 -3.17 -10.29 -3.74
CA PHE A 7 -3.64 -9.15 -2.97
C PHE A 7 -2.77 -8.88 -1.74
N LEU A 8 -2.61 -9.88 -0.87
CA LEU A 8 -1.83 -9.76 0.36
C LEU A 8 -0.39 -9.36 0.06
N LYS A 9 0.24 -9.98 -0.94
CA LYS A 9 1.60 -9.62 -1.36
C LYS A 9 1.69 -8.14 -1.78
N ASN A 10 0.77 -7.69 -2.64
CA ASN A 10 0.79 -6.31 -3.13
C ASN A 10 0.46 -5.30 -2.02
N PHE A 11 -0.48 -5.64 -1.14
CA PHE A 11 -0.86 -4.82 0.01
C PHE A 11 0.28 -4.68 1.02
N PHE A 12 0.91 -5.78 1.42
CA PHE A 12 2.05 -5.76 2.35
C PHE A 12 3.23 -4.99 1.76
N LEU A 13 3.52 -5.17 0.46
CA LEU A 13 4.60 -4.46 -0.21
C LEU A 13 4.33 -2.95 -0.22
N ALA A 14 3.14 -2.53 -0.63
CA ALA A 14 2.76 -1.12 -0.66
C ALA A 14 2.73 -0.49 0.74
N SER A 15 2.23 -1.22 1.73
CA SER A 15 2.20 -0.77 3.14
C SER A 15 3.60 -0.59 3.69
N GLY A 16 4.50 -1.56 3.46
CA GLY A 16 5.90 -1.47 3.87
C GLY A 16 6.61 -0.26 3.26
N ILE A 17 6.41 0.01 1.97
CA ILE A 17 7.00 1.19 1.31
C ILE A 17 6.51 2.49 1.95
N ILE A 18 5.20 2.63 2.17
CA ILE A 18 4.62 3.85 2.75
C ILE A 18 5.10 4.04 4.19
N TRP A 19 5.17 2.98 4.99
CA TRP A 19 5.65 3.06 6.36
C TRP A 19 7.14 3.36 6.46
N VAL A 20 7.96 2.85 5.52
CA VAL A 20 9.38 3.22 5.43
C VAL A 20 9.54 4.70 5.10
N LEU A 21 8.76 5.22 4.14
CA LEU A 21 8.78 6.65 3.80
C LEU A 21 8.27 7.52 4.97
N ALA A 22 7.24 7.07 5.68
CA ALA A 22 6.74 7.75 6.87
C ALA A 22 7.81 7.77 7.98
N ALA A 23 8.44 6.63 8.26
CA ALA A 23 9.53 6.54 9.24
C ALA A 23 10.72 7.44 8.88
N LEU A 24 11.13 7.43 7.60
CA LEU A 24 12.18 8.33 7.11
C LEU A 24 11.78 9.79 7.29
N SER A 25 10.52 10.14 7.02
CA SER A 25 10.03 11.52 7.15
C SER A 25 9.97 11.97 8.62
N ILE A 26 9.63 11.07 9.55
CA ILE A 26 9.70 11.33 10.99
C ILE A 26 11.15 11.60 11.41
N ILE A 27 12.09 10.77 10.97
CA ILE A 27 13.50 10.86 11.38
C ILE A 27 14.18 12.10 10.79
N THR A 28 13.94 12.38 9.50
CA THR A 28 14.66 13.44 8.77
C THR A 28 14.05 14.83 8.97
N PHE A 29 12.73 14.93 9.07
CA PHE A 29 12.01 16.21 9.17
C PHE A 29 11.32 16.41 10.52
N GLY A 30 11.38 15.44 11.44
CA GLY A 30 10.71 15.54 12.74
C GLY A 30 9.18 15.58 12.64
N LEU A 31 8.60 15.08 11.54
CA LEU A 31 7.16 15.12 11.33
C LEU A 31 6.44 14.25 12.36
N ASN A 32 5.29 14.73 12.83
CA ASN A 32 4.46 14.02 13.79
C ASN A 32 3.13 13.68 13.13
N PHE A 33 2.96 12.41 12.76
CA PHE A 33 1.75 11.94 12.10
C PHE A 33 0.58 11.86 13.09
N GLN A 34 -0.45 12.65 12.84
CA GLN A 34 -1.74 12.60 13.52
C GLN A 34 -2.57 11.40 13.06
N ARG A 35 -3.62 11.12 13.82
CA ARG A 35 -4.47 9.93 13.64
C ARG A 35 -5.05 9.84 12.21
N GLN A 36 -5.42 10.97 11.62
CA GLN A 36 -5.95 11.04 10.26
C GLN A 36 -4.92 10.66 9.20
N GLU A 37 -3.67 11.08 9.37
CA GLU A 37 -2.61 10.82 8.42
C GLU A 37 -2.19 9.35 8.46
N ILE A 38 -2.15 8.75 9.66
CA ILE A 38 -1.95 7.31 9.84
C ILE A 38 -3.02 6.51 9.08
N ILE A 39 -4.29 6.94 9.14
CA ILE A 39 -5.37 6.28 8.39
C ILE A 39 -5.10 6.36 6.88
N ILE A 40 -4.63 7.50 6.36
CA ILE A 40 -4.28 7.66 4.95
C ILE A 40 -3.14 6.70 4.54
N THR A 41 -2.15 6.48 5.42
CA THR A 41 -1.06 5.52 5.14
C THR A 41 -1.53 4.07 5.00
N LEU A 42 -2.75 3.73 5.46
CA LEU A 42 -3.38 2.42 5.32
C LEU A 42 -4.37 2.35 4.14
N ILE A 43 -5.03 3.46 3.83
CA ILE A 43 -5.97 3.54 2.68
C ILE A 43 -5.22 3.47 1.36
N LEU A 44 -4.05 4.13 1.23
CA LEU A 44 -3.27 4.14 0.00
C LEU A 44 -2.79 2.74 -0.45
N PRO A 45 -2.17 1.91 0.41
CA PRO A 45 -1.80 0.54 0.06
C PRO A 45 -3.01 -0.33 -0.27
N LEU A 46 -4.13 -0.11 0.42
CA LEU A 46 -5.37 -0.84 0.19
C LEU A 46 -5.92 -0.53 -1.20
N ALA A 47 -6.06 0.75 -1.56
CA ALA A 47 -6.51 1.18 -2.87
C ALA A 47 -5.59 0.65 -3.99
N TYR A 48 -4.28 0.73 -3.81
CA TYR A 48 -3.30 0.18 -4.74
C TYR A 48 -3.49 -1.33 -4.96
N ALA A 49 -3.58 -2.10 -3.86
CA ALA A 49 -3.72 -3.54 -3.95
C ALA A 49 -5.04 -3.96 -4.62
N ILE A 50 -6.13 -3.23 -4.37
CA ILE A 50 -7.43 -3.45 -5.04
C ILE A 50 -7.30 -3.19 -6.55
N VAL A 51 -6.81 -2.01 -6.96
CA VAL A 51 -6.64 -1.66 -8.39
C VAL A 51 -5.74 -2.67 -9.10
N ARG A 52 -4.67 -3.13 -8.44
CA ARG A 52 -3.73 -4.10 -9.01
C ARG A 52 -4.38 -5.46 -9.30
N ILE A 53 -5.35 -5.91 -8.51
CA ILE A 53 -6.11 -7.13 -8.81
C ILE A 53 -6.90 -6.96 -10.10
N PHE A 54 -7.62 -5.83 -10.25
CA PHE A 54 -8.44 -5.57 -11.44
C PHE A 54 -7.59 -5.45 -12.71
N ASP A 55 -6.42 -4.83 -12.61
CA ASP A 55 -5.49 -4.69 -13.73
C ASP A 55 -4.88 -6.05 -14.16
N GLN A 56 -4.48 -6.89 -13.20
CA GLN A 56 -3.98 -8.24 -13.51
C GLN A 56 -5.05 -9.16 -14.11
N SER A 57 -6.31 -9.03 -13.70
CA SER A 57 -7.42 -9.77 -14.30
C SER A 57 -7.62 -9.39 -15.77
N LYS A 58 -7.37 -8.13 -16.15
CA LYS A 58 -7.50 -7.65 -17.53
C LYS A 58 -6.38 -8.16 -18.43
N ASN A 59 -5.15 -8.27 -17.91
CA ASN A 59 -4.00 -8.77 -18.66
C ASN A 59 -3.96 -10.30 -18.86
N THR A 60 -4.79 -11.07 -18.16
CA THR A 60 -4.85 -12.55 -18.34
C THR A 60 -5.86 -12.96 -19.42
N ALA A 61 -6.71 -12.03 -19.89
CA ALA A 61 -7.76 -12.29 -20.88
C ALA A 61 -7.37 -11.92 -22.33
N ASN A 62 -6.15 -11.45 -22.55
CA ASN A 62 -5.55 -11.20 -23.87
C ASN A 62 -4.42 -12.21 -24.13
#